data_AF-A0A0C2W769-F1
#
_entry.id   AF-A0A0C2W769-F1
#
_cell.length_a   1.000
_cell.length_b   1.000
_cell.length_c   1.000
_cell.angle_alpha   90.00
_cell.angle_beta   90.00
_cell.angle_gamma   90.00
#
_symmetry.space_group_name_H-M   'P 1'
#
loop_
_entity.id
_entity.type
_entity.pdbx_description
1 polymer ?
#
loop_
_entity_poly.entity_id
_entity_poly.type
_entity_poly.pdbx_seq_one_letter_code
_entity_poly.pdbx_strand_id
1 'polypeptide(L)'
;MSDCTITTNPDVSGIGIRANLYATVLLMALIPDFPGRTSPLVEVLAENAGISGLALLITAINETRRGNLSLYHAIYIIHMLYFTGIMVAPAGHYKRNTKKRRAILSGLITYGCYLLFTMYGLFVWGKGTKFWDVGSFTCPNPNNEEINSKIEYIVFFRPVPVSAIWLRVVWMAGLGVSLALLVFVPVFGCISVFGQGVIPPQGQPPHPKNPLFFWVLWVGKILTAVYGVATLEIYEKTNLYSGVLAGPEDEWTFGQVFAMVQLVTTLNEAIHCFMSIEPSHLADDSDDEDRGSVTSTHGRNSTASSRIIRLVGLRTGRNDHGPAQAEGEAINLDTIRRPTPTVQPLLHRQTQGAMMIV
;
A
#
# COMPACT_ATOMS: atom_id res chain seq x y z
N MET A 1 -13.99 -16.05 35.81
CA MET A 1 -12.74 -15.81 35.04
C MET A 1 -12.97 -14.52 34.28
N SER A 2 -12.09 -13.52 34.43
CA SER A 2 -12.18 -12.30 33.64
C SER A 2 -11.86 -12.64 32.18
N ASP A 3 -12.79 -12.42 31.26
CA ASP A 3 -12.57 -12.66 29.84
C ASP A 3 -11.44 -11.75 29.36
N CYS A 4 -10.36 -12.35 28.86
CA CYS A 4 -9.24 -11.58 28.32
C CYS A 4 -9.48 -11.33 26.83
N THR A 5 -9.57 -10.06 26.45
CA THR A 5 -9.85 -9.61 25.10
C THR A 5 -8.69 -8.78 24.56
N ILE A 6 -8.51 -8.79 23.25
CA ILE A 6 -7.61 -7.92 22.51
C ILE A 6 -8.26 -6.54 22.40
N THR A 7 -7.55 -5.50 22.85
CA THR A 7 -7.96 -4.12 22.62
C THR A 7 -7.95 -3.83 21.12
N THR A 8 -9.06 -3.32 20.61
CA THR A 8 -9.22 -2.91 19.21
C THR A 8 -8.31 -1.74 18.86
N ASN A 9 -7.84 -1.70 17.61
CA ASN A 9 -7.06 -0.57 17.11
C ASN A 9 -7.71 -0.02 15.81
N PRO A 10 -8.55 1.03 15.93
CA PRO A 10 -9.26 1.61 14.80
C PRO A 10 -8.33 2.19 13.70
N ASP A 11 -7.06 2.49 14.01
CA ASP A 11 -6.06 2.94 13.02
C ASP A 11 -5.47 1.79 12.20
N VAL A 12 -5.70 0.53 12.59
CA VAL A 12 -5.21 -0.67 11.89
C VAL A 12 -6.32 -1.37 11.11
N SER A 13 -7.43 -1.67 11.77
CA SER A 13 -8.52 -2.47 11.21
C SER A 13 -9.86 -1.75 11.14
N GLY A 14 -9.90 -0.47 11.52
CA GLY A 14 -11.15 0.26 11.59
C GLY A 14 -11.75 0.63 10.24
N ILE A 15 -13.03 1.03 10.28
CA ILE A 15 -13.89 1.09 9.09
C ILE A 15 -13.34 1.97 7.96
N GLY A 16 -12.73 3.12 8.28
CA GLY A 16 -12.15 4.01 7.27
C GLY A 16 -10.96 3.39 6.52
N ILE A 17 -10.10 2.65 7.23
CA ILE A 17 -8.97 1.93 6.63
C ILE A 17 -9.47 0.83 5.71
N ARG A 18 -10.46 0.05 6.17
CA ARG A 18 -11.08 -1.02 5.37
C ARG A 18 -11.77 -0.48 4.13
N ALA A 19 -12.56 0.59 4.25
CA ALA A 19 -13.26 1.19 3.13
C ALA A 19 -12.29 1.69 2.05
N ASN A 20 -11.22 2.38 2.44
CA ASN A 20 -10.16 2.81 1.52
C ASN A 20 -9.50 1.61 0.82
N LEU A 21 -9.14 0.58 1.58
CA LEU A 21 -8.57 -0.65 1.05
C LEU A 21 -9.49 -1.32 0.03
N TYR A 22 -10.75 -1.54 0.39
CA TYR A 22 -11.72 -2.24 -0.45
C TYR A 22 -11.96 -1.50 -1.75
N ALA A 23 -12.17 -0.19 -1.67
CA ALA A 23 -12.37 0.63 -2.85
C ALA A 23 -11.12 0.63 -3.75
N THR A 24 -9.92 0.76 -3.18
CA THR A 24 -8.66 0.75 -3.96
C THR A 24 -8.43 -0.59 -4.65
N VAL A 25 -8.61 -1.72 -3.95
CA VAL A 25 -8.44 -3.08 -4.49
C VAL A 25 -9.49 -3.37 -5.58
N LEU A 26 -10.75 -2.98 -5.35
CA LEU A 26 -11.82 -3.14 -6.34
C LEU A 26 -11.59 -2.25 -7.57
N LEU A 27 -11.16 -1.01 -7.38
CA LEU A 27 -10.90 -0.09 -8.49
C LEU A 27 -9.76 -0.61 -9.38
N MET A 28 -8.67 -1.10 -8.78
CA MET A 28 -7.56 -1.74 -9.51
C MET A 28 -7.99 -3.01 -10.25
N ALA A 29 -8.96 -3.76 -9.72
CA ALA A 29 -9.45 -4.98 -10.36
C ALA A 29 -10.47 -4.71 -11.48
N LEU A 30 -11.34 -3.72 -11.28
CA LEU A 30 -12.42 -3.37 -12.21
C LEU A 30 -11.90 -2.64 -13.45
N ILE A 31 -10.88 -1.78 -13.30
CA ILE A 31 -10.33 -1.01 -14.42
C ILE A 31 -9.38 -1.91 -15.22
N PRO A 32 -9.74 -2.32 -16.45
CA PRO A 32 -8.85 -3.09 -17.29
C PRO A 32 -7.64 -2.23 -17.68
N ASP A 33 -6.46 -2.83 -17.74
CA ASP A 33 -5.23 -2.18 -18.20
C ASP A 33 -5.18 -2.20 -19.73
N PHE A 34 -5.77 -1.18 -20.37
CA PHE A 34 -5.69 -0.96 -21.81
C PHE A 34 -4.53 -0.02 -22.11
N PRO A 35 -3.53 -0.49 -22.89
CA PRO A 35 -2.41 0.35 -23.30
C PRO A 35 -2.90 1.64 -23.96
N GLY A 36 -2.42 2.78 -23.46
CA GLY A 36 -2.72 4.11 -24.01
C GLY A 36 -4.04 4.75 -23.54
N ARG A 37 -4.97 4.01 -22.92
CA ARG A 37 -6.25 4.56 -22.42
C ARG A 37 -6.32 4.62 -20.90
N THR A 38 -6.23 3.47 -20.25
CA THR A 38 -6.42 3.33 -18.79
C THR A 38 -5.12 2.99 -18.06
N SER A 39 -4.08 2.57 -18.78
CA SER A 39 -2.77 2.22 -18.20
C SER A 39 -2.17 3.30 -17.29
N PRO A 40 -2.20 4.61 -17.66
CA PRO A 40 -1.68 5.66 -16.77
C PRO A 40 -2.45 5.74 -15.45
N LEU A 41 -3.78 5.54 -15.47
CA LEU A 41 -4.57 5.52 -14.25
C LEU A 41 -4.21 4.30 -13.40
N VAL A 42 -4.13 3.11 -14.00
CA VAL A 42 -3.76 1.88 -13.28
C VAL A 42 -2.37 2.00 -12.64
N GLU A 43 -1.40 2.64 -13.30
CA GLU A 43 -0.06 2.93 -12.75
C GLU A 43 -0.17 3.83 -11.51
N VAL A 44 -0.92 4.93 -11.58
CA VAL A 44 -1.13 5.85 -10.44
C VAL A 44 -1.86 5.16 -9.29
N LEU A 45 -2.89 4.36 -9.57
CA LEU A 45 -3.62 3.59 -8.57
C LEU A 45 -2.71 2.58 -7.86
N ALA A 46 -1.92 1.83 -8.64
CA ALA A 46 -1.00 0.82 -8.11
C ALA A 46 0.11 1.46 -7.25
N GLU A 47 0.63 2.62 -7.65
CA GLU A 47 1.63 3.35 -6.88
C GLU A 47 1.06 3.92 -5.58
N ASN A 48 -0.13 4.50 -5.61
CA ASN A 48 -0.78 5.00 -4.40
C ASN A 48 -1.09 3.86 -3.42
N ALA A 49 -1.59 2.74 -3.93
CA ALA A 49 -1.81 1.52 -3.17
C ALA A 49 -0.50 1.00 -2.56
N GLY A 50 0.57 0.91 -3.36
CA GLY A 50 1.86 0.41 -2.92
C GLY A 50 2.57 1.30 -1.89
N ILE A 51 2.47 2.63 -2.01
CA ILE A 51 2.96 3.57 -1.00
C ILE A 51 2.19 3.41 0.31
N SER A 52 0.86 3.31 0.23
CA SER A 52 0.00 3.11 1.40
C SER A 52 0.30 1.77 2.08
N GLY A 53 0.48 0.70 1.31
CA GLY A 53 0.92 -0.60 1.81
C GLY A 53 2.31 -0.56 2.44
N LEU A 54 3.28 0.12 1.83
CA LEU A 54 4.60 0.27 2.45
C LEU A 54 4.53 1.01 3.78
N ALA A 55 3.73 2.08 3.86
CA ALA A 55 3.51 2.82 5.10
C ALA A 55 2.90 1.92 6.19
N LEU A 56 1.89 1.12 5.84
CA LEU A 56 1.29 0.12 6.74
C LEU A 56 2.32 -0.92 7.23
N LEU A 57 3.18 -1.43 6.34
CA LEU A 57 4.23 -2.38 6.71
C LEU A 57 5.24 -1.78 7.69
N ILE A 58 5.70 -0.54 7.45
CA ILE A 58 6.64 0.14 8.33
C ILE A 58 6.00 0.38 9.70
N THR A 59 4.75 0.83 9.74
CA THR A 59 3.98 1.01 10.97
C THR A 59 3.83 -0.30 11.73
N ALA A 60 3.48 -1.38 11.03
CA ALA A 60 3.35 -2.71 11.63
C ALA A 60 4.66 -3.16 12.28
N ILE A 61 5.80 -2.99 11.61
CA ILE A 61 7.12 -3.32 12.15
C ILE A 61 7.42 -2.46 13.39
N ASN A 62 7.15 -1.15 13.33
CA ASN A 62 7.41 -0.25 14.44
C ASN A 62 6.56 -0.57 15.68
N GLU A 63 5.26 -0.78 15.51
CA GLU A 63 4.34 -1.14 16.61
C GLU A 63 4.61 -2.55 17.12
N THR A 64 4.99 -3.48 16.23
CA THR A 64 5.49 -4.80 16.64
C THR A 64 6.71 -4.63 17.55
N ARG A 65 7.71 -3.83 17.18
CA ARG A 65 8.92 -3.61 18.01
C ARG A 65 8.63 -2.95 19.36
N ARG A 66 7.59 -2.12 19.44
CA ARG A 66 7.14 -1.49 20.70
C ARG A 66 6.34 -2.44 21.59
N GLY A 67 5.94 -3.60 21.06
CA GLY A 67 5.06 -4.52 21.75
C GLY A 67 3.64 -3.96 21.90
N ASN A 68 3.20 -3.15 20.95
CA ASN A 68 1.86 -2.53 20.91
C ASN A 68 0.96 -3.14 19.83
N LEU A 69 1.44 -4.14 19.11
CA LEU A 69 0.71 -4.79 18.02
C LEU A 69 0.43 -6.23 18.42
N SER A 70 -0.86 -6.58 18.53
CA SER A 70 -1.27 -7.95 18.80
C SER A 70 -1.11 -8.85 17.57
N LEU A 71 -1.12 -10.17 17.77
CA LEU A 71 -1.05 -11.15 16.68
C LEU A 71 -2.21 -10.99 15.68
N TYR A 72 -3.41 -10.68 16.18
CA TYR A 72 -4.59 -10.43 15.37
C TYR A 72 -4.33 -9.30 14.36
N HIS A 73 -3.86 -8.16 14.84
CA HIS A 73 -3.54 -6.99 14.01
C HIS A 73 -2.38 -7.26 13.05
N ALA A 74 -1.35 -7.98 13.49
CA ALA A 74 -0.21 -8.32 12.63
C ALA A 74 -0.63 -9.21 11.44
N ILE A 75 -1.45 -10.24 11.68
CA ILE A 75 -2.00 -11.11 10.62
C ILE A 75 -2.94 -10.31 9.71
N TYR A 76 -3.76 -9.44 10.29
CA TYR A 76 -4.66 -8.57 9.56
C TYR A 76 -3.89 -7.67 8.58
N ILE A 77 -2.85 -6.99 9.05
CA ILE A 77 -1.99 -6.15 8.21
C ILE A 77 -1.30 -6.98 7.11
N ILE A 78 -0.74 -8.16 7.42
CA ILE A 78 -0.15 -9.03 6.40
C ILE A 78 -1.17 -9.36 5.29
N HIS A 79 -2.41 -9.64 5.68
CA HIS A 79 -3.49 -9.94 4.74
C HIS A 79 -3.85 -8.71 3.89
N MET A 80 -3.95 -7.52 4.49
CA MET A 80 -4.16 -6.26 3.76
C MET A 80 -3.02 -5.99 2.76
N LEU A 81 -1.77 -6.15 3.17
CA LEU A 81 -0.59 -5.94 2.32
C LEU A 81 -0.54 -6.91 1.13
N TYR A 82 -1.05 -8.14 1.30
CA TYR A 82 -1.14 -9.11 0.22
C TYR A 82 -2.05 -8.63 -0.93
N PHE A 83 -3.18 -7.99 -0.62
CA PHE A 83 -4.13 -7.49 -1.63
C PHE A 83 -3.81 -6.08 -2.14
N THR A 84 -3.29 -5.21 -1.28
CA THR A 84 -2.92 -3.83 -1.68
C THR A 84 -1.63 -3.80 -2.47
N GLY A 85 -0.71 -4.70 -2.15
CA GLY A 85 0.68 -4.62 -2.58
C GLY A 85 1.50 -3.64 -1.74
N ILE A 86 2.80 -3.65 -2.00
CA ILE A 86 3.85 -2.84 -1.32
C ILE A 86 4.82 -2.25 -2.34
N MET A 87 4.36 -2.09 -3.58
CA MET A 87 5.23 -1.66 -4.68
C MET A 87 5.40 -0.16 -4.69
N VAL A 88 6.64 0.29 -4.43
CA VAL A 88 7.06 1.65 -4.72
C VAL A 88 7.92 1.62 -5.97
N ALA A 89 7.27 1.86 -7.10
CA ALA A 89 7.95 2.23 -8.33
C ALA A 89 7.80 3.74 -8.51
N PRO A 90 8.86 4.50 -8.83
CA PRO A 90 8.67 5.88 -9.25
C PRO A 90 7.99 5.87 -10.62
N ALA A 91 6.79 6.46 -10.83
CA ALA A 91 6.19 6.74 -12.15
C ALA A 91 6.83 7.96 -12.83
N GLY A 92 6.64 8.10 -14.15
CA GLY A 92 6.82 9.38 -14.85
C GLY A 92 7.80 9.38 -16.03
N HIS A 93 7.63 10.33 -16.94
CA HIS A 93 8.47 10.42 -18.14
C HIS A 93 9.81 11.13 -17.85
N TYR A 94 10.89 10.35 -17.70
CA TYR A 94 12.24 10.90 -17.54
C TYR A 94 13.06 10.84 -18.84
N LYS A 95 14.05 11.74 -18.96
CA LYS A 95 14.98 11.81 -20.09
C LYS A 95 15.69 10.46 -20.33
N ARG A 96 15.99 10.13 -21.60
CA ARG A 96 16.49 8.80 -22.02
C ARG A 96 17.69 8.27 -21.19
N ASN A 97 18.64 9.13 -20.81
CA ASN A 97 19.81 8.72 -20.04
C ASN A 97 19.51 8.34 -18.58
N THR A 98 18.36 8.73 -18.03
CA THR A 98 17.95 8.36 -16.66
C THR A 98 17.06 7.13 -16.60
N LYS A 99 16.58 6.60 -17.74
CA LYS A 99 15.70 5.41 -17.79
C LYS A 99 16.35 4.18 -17.17
N LYS A 100 17.61 3.88 -17.52
CA LYS A 100 18.35 2.73 -16.94
C LYS A 100 18.53 2.89 -15.42
N ARG A 101 18.97 4.06 -14.98
CA ARG A 101 19.17 4.36 -13.54
C ARG A 101 17.86 4.25 -12.75
N ARG A 102 16.76 4.77 -13.30
CA ARG A 102 15.42 4.64 -12.70
C ARG A 102 14.96 3.18 -12.62
N ALA A 103 15.12 2.41 -13.69
CA ALA A 103 14.74 0.99 -13.69
C ALA A 103 15.51 0.20 -12.62
N ILE A 104 16.82 0.43 -12.49
CA ILE A 104 17.64 -0.18 -11.44
C ILE A 104 17.17 0.25 -10.05
N LEU A 105 16.97 1.57 -9.83
CA LEU A 105 16.53 2.08 -8.53
C LEU A 105 15.13 1.56 -8.15
N SER A 106 14.18 1.60 -9.08
CA SER A 106 12.83 1.05 -8.93
C SER A 106 12.89 -0.43 -8.59
N GLY A 107 13.72 -1.20 -9.30
CA GLY A 107 13.95 -2.62 -9.04
C GLY A 107 14.49 -2.87 -7.64
N LEU A 108 15.50 -2.11 -7.21
CA LEU A 108 16.08 -2.21 -5.87
C LEU A 108 15.07 -1.87 -4.76
N ILE A 109 14.29 -0.79 -4.93
CA ILE A 109 13.27 -0.39 -3.95
C ILE A 109 12.17 -1.45 -3.88
N THR A 110 11.63 -1.86 -5.01
CA THR A 110 10.59 -2.89 -5.11
C THR A 110 11.06 -4.20 -4.48
N TYR A 111 12.28 -4.63 -4.82
CA TYR A 111 12.90 -5.82 -4.23
C TYR A 111 13.05 -5.72 -2.72
N GLY A 112 13.55 -4.58 -2.22
CA GLY A 112 13.68 -4.31 -0.79
C GLY A 112 12.33 -4.37 -0.05
N CYS A 113 11.27 -3.83 -0.65
CA CYS A 113 9.92 -3.88 -0.08
C CYS A 113 9.41 -5.32 0.01
N TYR A 114 9.53 -6.11 -1.06
CA TYR A 114 9.14 -7.53 -1.06
C TYR A 114 9.93 -8.36 -0.05
N LEU A 115 11.23 -8.12 0.08
CA LEU A 115 12.06 -8.77 1.09
C LEU A 115 11.59 -8.40 2.49
N LEU A 116 11.35 -7.11 2.75
CA LEU A 116 10.88 -6.63 4.05
C LEU A 116 9.55 -7.28 4.45
N PHE A 117 8.57 -7.31 3.53
CA PHE A 117 7.28 -7.96 3.75
C PHE A 117 7.41 -9.46 3.99
N THR A 118 8.21 -10.15 3.18
CA THR A 118 8.40 -11.60 3.30
C THR A 118 9.04 -11.95 4.64
N MET A 119 10.05 -11.18 5.06
CA MET A 119 10.70 -11.36 6.36
C MET A 119 9.76 -11.06 7.54
N TYR A 120 8.94 -10.01 7.43
CA TYR A 120 7.94 -9.69 8.45
C TYR A 120 6.88 -10.80 8.55
N GLY A 121 6.39 -11.31 7.43
CA GLY A 121 5.48 -12.45 7.38
C GLY A 121 6.06 -13.70 8.05
N LEU A 122 7.31 -14.06 7.71
CA LEU A 122 8.00 -15.18 8.33
C LEU A 122 8.17 -14.98 9.84
N PHE A 123 8.44 -13.75 10.27
CA PHE A 123 8.54 -13.41 11.68
C PHE A 123 7.20 -13.62 12.42
N VAL A 124 6.10 -13.08 11.90
CA VAL A 124 4.76 -13.21 12.52
C VAL A 124 4.33 -14.68 12.60
N TRP A 125 4.38 -15.41 11.49
CA TRP A 125 3.98 -16.83 11.44
C TRP A 125 4.94 -17.76 12.21
N GLY A 126 6.23 -17.41 12.24
CA GLY A 126 7.26 -18.12 13.00
C GLY A 126 7.08 -18.00 14.52
N LYS A 127 6.67 -16.81 15.00
CA LYS A 127 6.34 -16.61 16.42
C LYS A 127 5.00 -17.24 16.79
N GLY A 128 3.98 -17.15 15.94
CA GLY A 128 2.67 -17.78 16.13
C GLY A 128 2.08 -17.49 17.50
N THR A 129 1.78 -18.53 18.29
CA THR A 129 1.18 -18.38 19.63
C THR A 129 2.04 -17.60 20.63
N LYS A 130 3.35 -17.50 20.39
CA LYS A 130 4.30 -16.73 21.21
C LYS A 130 4.51 -15.29 20.71
N PHE A 131 3.70 -14.84 19.75
CA PHE A 131 3.72 -13.46 19.33
C PHE A 131 3.32 -12.58 20.51
N TRP A 132 4.17 -11.60 20.81
CA TRP A 132 4.06 -10.81 22.04
C TRP A 132 2.82 -9.90 22.00
N ASP A 133 2.25 -9.64 23.18
CA ASP A 133 1.83 -8.30 23.58
C ASP A 133 1.76 -8.26 25.12
N VAL A 134 2.19 -7.18 25.77
CA VAL A 134 2.03 -6.97 27.23
C VAL A 134 1.18 -5.70 27.48
N GLY A 135 0.88 -4.92 26.43
CA GLY A 135 0.15 -3.65 26.50
C GLY A 135 -1.22 -3.63 25.80
N SER A 136 -1.51 -4.55 24.87
CA SER A 136 -2.78 -4.59 24.12
C SER A 136 -3.86 -5.48 24.74
N PHE A 137 -3.65 -5.99 25.96
CA PHE A 137 -4.63 -6.83 26.66
C PHE A 137 -5.27 -6.07 27.82
N THR A 138 -6.58 -6.25 27.99
CA THR A 138 -7.35 -5.63 29.07
C THR A 138 -7.27 -6.38 30.41
N CYS A 139 -6.59 -7.53 30.45
CA CYS A 139 -6.61 -8.42 31.61
C CYS A 139 -5.37 -8.30 32.52
N PRO A 140 -5.50 -8.53 33.85
CA PRO A 140 -4.43 -8.27 34.83
C PRO A 140 -3.20 -9.19 34.72
N ASN A 141 -3.35 -10.35 34.08
CA ASN A 141 -2.28 -11.34 33.91
C ASN A 141 -2.50 -12.12 32.60
N PRO A 142 -2.14 -11.54 31.44
CA PRO A 142 -2.43 -12.14 30.15
C PRO A 142 -1.57 -13.38 29.91
N ASN A 143 -2.23 -14.54 29.78
CA ASN A 143 -1.60 -15.70 29.17
C ASN A 143 -1.68 -15.57 27.64
N ASN A 144 -0.67 -14.93 27.06
CA ASN A 144 -0.62 -14.64 25.62
C ASN A 144 -0.82 -15.87 24.73
N GLU A 145 -0.32 -17.04 25.15
CA GLU A 145 -0.48 -18.27 24.37
C GLU A 145 -1.95 -18.71 24.32
N GLU A 146 -2.68 -18.56 25.41
CA GLU A 146 -4.11 -18.89 25.46
C GLU A 146 -4.91 -17.94 24.56
N ILE A 147 -4.66 -16.63 24.64
CA ILE A 147 -5.43 -15.64 23.86
C ILE A 147 -5.11 -15.79 22.37
N ASN A 148 -3.82 -15.90 22.02
CA ASN A 148 -3.41 -16.10 20.64
C ASN A 148 -3.93 -17.41 20.04
N SER A 149 -4.18 -18.43 20.87
CA SER A 149 -4.76 -19.69 20.41
C SER A 149 -6.23 -19.60 20.03
N LYS A 150 -6.95 -18.59 20.54
CA LYS A 150 -8.36 -18.32 20.23
C LYS A 150 -8.55 -17.49 18.95
N ILE A 151 -7.50 -16.86 18.43
CA ILE A 151 -7.55 -16.13 17.17
C ILE A 151 -7.82 -17.10 16.03
N GLU A 152 -8.82 -16.81 15.21
CA GLU A 152 -9.23 -17.64 14.08
C GLU A 152 -8.87 -16.94 12.76
N TYR A 153 -8.18 -17.66 11.88
CA TYR A 153 -7.85 -17.25 10.52
C TYR A 153 -8.84 -17.84 9.51
N ILE A 154 -9.13 -17.13 8.44
CA ILE A 154 -10.09 -17.58 7.43
C ILE A 154 -9.38 -18.25 6.27
N VAL A 155 -9.60 -19.56 6.10
CA VAL A 155 -9.11 -20.36 4.97
C VAL A 155 -10.31 -20.87 4.19
N PHE A 156 -10.46 -20.47 2.93
CA PHE A 156 -11.62 -20.84 2.09
C PHE A 156 -12.97 -20.64 2.81
N PHE A 157 -13.17 -19.46 3.42
CA PHE A 157 -14.37 -19.10 4.18
C PHE A 157 -14.64 -19.94 5.43
N ARG A 158 -13.68 -20.76 5.88
CA ARG A 158 -13.76 -21.50 7.14
C ARG A 158 -12.81 -20.92 8.18
N PRO A 159 -13.27 -20.70 9.42
CA PRO A 159 -12.39 -20.30 10.51
C PRO A 159 -11.48 -21.46 10.91
N VAL A 160 -10.21 -21.16 11.09
CA VAL A 160 -9.16 -22.10 11.50
C VAL A 160 -8.34 -21.41 12.58
N PRO A 161 -8.14 -22.00 13.77
CA PRO A 161 -7.29 -21.41 14.79
C PRO A 161 -5.88 -21.13 14.26
N VAL A 162 -5.35 -19.93 14.52
CA VAL A 162 -3.98 -19.52 14.12
C VAL A 162 -2.93 -20.43 14.77
N SER A 163 -3.28 -21.07 15.90
CA SER A 163 -2.46 -22.07 16.58
C SER A 163 -2.30 -23.38 15.80
N ALA A 164 -3.13 -23.63 14.78
CA ALA A 164 -3.06 -24.85 13.98
C ALA A 164 -1.69 -24.98 13.27
N ILE A 165 -0.98 -26.07 13.59
CA ILE A 165 0.38 -26.31 13.11
C ILE A 165 0.43 -26.34 11.57
N TRP A 166 -0.53 -27.02 10.94
CA TRP A 166 -0.56 -27.14 9.48
C TRP A 166 -0.71 -25.77 8.79
N LEU A 167 -1.53 -24.86 9.33
CA LEU A 167 -1.76 -23.53 8.78
C LEU A 167 -0.45 -22.74 8.80
N ARG A 168 0.25 -22.77 9.93
CA ARG A 168 1.55 -22.10 10.09
C ARG A 168 2.60 -22.68 9.15
N VAL A 169 2.67 -24.00 9.01
CA VAL A 169 3.60 -24.66 8.08
C VAL A 169 3.32 -24.24 6.63
N VAL A 170 2.05 -24.19 6.22
CA VAL A 170 1.66 -23.75 4.87
C VAL A 170 2.10 -22.31 4.60
N TRP A 171 1.82 -21.38 5.51
CA TRP A 171 2.25 -19.98 5.36
C TRP A 171 3.77 -19.82 5.37
N MET A 172 4.45 -20.48 6.30
CA MET A 172 5.91 -20.44 6.39
C MET A 172 6.57 -21.04 5.13
N ALA A 173 6.03 -22.14 4.61
CA ALA A 173 6.52 -22.76 3.37
C ALA A 173 6.28 -21.83 2.17
N GLY A 174 5.08 -21.26 2.02
CA GLY A 174 4.76 -20.33 0.94
C GLY A 174 5.65 -19.07 0.96
N LEU A 175 5.85 -18.48 2.13
CA LEU A 175 6.76 -17.34 2.32
C LEU A 175 8.23 -17.73 2.09
N GLY A 176 8.65 -18.94 2.50
CA GLY A 176 9.99 -19.45 2.25
C GLY A 176 10.27 -19.68 0.76
N VAL A 177 9.32 -20.23 0.02
CA VAL A 177 9.39 -20.35 -1.45
C VAL A 177 9.46 -18.96 -2.09
N SER A 178 8.63 -18.02 -1.64
CA SER A 178 8.64 -16.63 -2.13
C SER A 178 10.01 -15.98 -1.89
N LEU A 179 10.60 -16.17 -0.71
CA LEU A 179 11.94 -15.69 -0.39
C LEU A 179 13.01 -16.32 -1.29
N ALA A 180 12.94 -17.63 -1.51
CA ALA A 180 13.86 -18.32 -2.42
C ALA A 180 13.76 -17.76 -3.85
N LEU A 181 12.54 -17.59 -4.37
CA LEU A 181 12.32 -16.99 -5.68
C LEU A 181 12.85 -15.56 -5.77
N LEU A 182 12.64 -14.74 -4.73
CA LEU A 182 13.20 -13.39 -4.65
C LEU A 182 14.73 -13.41 -4.76
N VAL A 183 15.42 -14.38 -4.15
CA VAL A 183 16.88 -14.50 -4.25
C VAL A 183 17.34 -15.04 -5.60
N PHE A 184 16.69 -16.09 -6.11
CA PHE A 184 17.16 -16.79 -7.32
C PHE A 184 16.84 -16.06 -8.62
N VAL A 185 15.65 -15.46 -8.76
CA VAL A 185 15.24 -14.76 -9.99
C VAL A 185 16.23 -13.66 -10.42
N PRO A 186 16.67 -12.72 -9.56
CA PRO A 186 17.64 -11.71 -9.96
C PRO A 186 19.02 -12.31 -10.26
N VAL A 187 19.43 -13.38 -9.57
CA VAL A 187 20.70 -14.06 -9.87
C VAL A 187 20.67 -14.68 -11.27
N PHE A 188 19.60 -15.42 -11.61
CA PHE A 188 19.40 -15.97 -12.96
C PHE A 188 19.22 -14.87 -14.01
N GLY A 189 18.53 -13.77 -13.67
CA GLY A 189 18.38 -12.60 -14.51
C GLY A 189 19.74 -11.95 -14.83
N CYS A 190 20.60 -11.78 -13.84
CA CYS A 190 21.96 -11.29 -14.03
C CYS A 190 22.76 -12.23 -14.93
N ILE A 191 22.78 -13.54 -14.64
CA ILE A 191 23.53 -14.53 -15.43
C ILE A 191 23.07 -14.55 -16.89
N SER A 192 21.76 -14.50 -17.14
CA SER A 192 21.20 -14.50 -18.51
C SER A 192 21.51 -13.20 -19.26
N VAL A 193 21.39 -12.04 -18.62
CA VAL A 193 21.74 -10.74 -19.23
C VAL A 193 23.23 -10.64 -19.56
N PHE A 194 24.11 -11.08 -18.64
CA PHE A 194 25.56 -11.08 -18.88
C PHE A 194 25.99 -12.17 -19.86
N GLY A 195 25.29 -13.31 -19.92
CA GLY A 195 25.61 -14.43 -20.79
C GLY A 195 25.11 -14.28 -22.23
N GLN A 196 24.00 -13.57 -22.47
CA GLN A 196 23.40 -13.50 -23.81
C GLN A 196 23.78 -12.28 -24.63
N GLY A 197 24.37 -11.21 -24.07
CA GLY A 197 24.86 -10.04 -24.83
C GLY A 197 23.81 -9.29 -25.67
N VAL A 198 22.57 -9.78 -25.74
CA VAL A 198 21.49 -9.30 -26.58
C VAL A 198 20.40 -8.79 -25.66
N ILE A 199 20.37 -7.48 -25.48
CA ILE A 199 19.20 -6.80 -24.93
C ILE A 199 18.13 -6.93 -26.01
N PRO A 200 17.01 -7.65 -25.79
CA PRO A 200 15.96 -7.71 -26.78
C PRO A 200 15.51 -6.27 -27.08
N PRO A 201 15.34 -5.90 -28.36
CA PRO A 201 14.88 -4.58 -28.72
C PRO A 201 13.60 -4.30 -27.95
N GLN A 202 13.57 -3.15 -27.27
CA GLN A 202 12.48 -2.66 -26.42
C GLN A 202 11.28 -2.29 -27.30
N GLY A 203 10.76 -3.26 -28.06
CA GLY A 203 9.60 -3.17 -28.93
C GLY A 203 8.43 -3.80 -28.21
N GLN A 204 7.39 -2.99 -28.03
CA GLN A 204 6.04 -3.24 -27.52
C GLN A 204 5.79 -4.53 -26.72
N PRO A 205 5.20 -4.44 -25.50
CA PRO A 205 4.79 -5.63 -24.76
C PRO A 205 3.98 -6.53 -25.69
N PRO A 206 4.26 -7.85 -25.72
CA PRO A 206 3.63 -8.76 -26.64
C PRO A 206 2.12 -8.62 -26.46
N HIS A 207 1.44 -8.08 -27.47
CA HIS A 207 -0.01 -7.97 -27.45
C HIS A 207 -0.53 -9.39 -27.26
N PRO A 208 -1.33 -9.67 -26.20
CA PRO A 208 -1.87 -11.00 -26.01
C PRO A 208 -2.72 -11.32 -27.23
N LYS A 209 -2.21 -12.20 -28.10
CA LYS A 209 -2.91 -12.59 -29.34
C LYS A 209 -4.23 -13.31 -29.04
N ASN A 210 -4.38 -13.82 -27.81
CA ASN A 210 -5.53 -14.59 -27.38
C ASN A 210 -6.43 -13.73 -26.47
N PRO A 211 -7.60 -13.26 -26.95
CA PRO A 211 -8.53 -12.48 -26.13
C PRO A 211 -9.01 -13.26 -24.91
N LEU A 212 -9.12 -14.60 -25.02
CA LEU A 212 -9.47 -15.47 -23.90
C LEU A 212 -8.50 -15.32 -22.72
N PHE A 213 -7.19 -15.23 -22.99
CA PHE A 213 -6.18 -15.10 -21.94
C PHE A 213 -6.32 -13.78 -21.18
N PHE A 214 -6.60 -12.68 -21.91
CA PHE A 214 -6.88 -11.38 -21.29
C PHE A 214 -8.11 -11.44 -20.38
N TRP A 215 -9.21 -12.02 -20.85
CA TRP A 215 -10.43 -12.18 -20.05
C TRP A 215 -10.23 -13.04 -18.82
N VAL A 216 -9.50 -14.16 -18.93
CA VAL A 216 -9.18 -15.03 -17.79
C VAL A 216 -8.37 -14.27 -16.74
N LEU A 217 -7.35 -13.50 -17.14
CA LEU A 217 -6.57 -12.69 -16.21
C LEU A 217 -7.42 -11.60 -15.54
N TRP A 218 -8.29 -10.93 -16.30
CA TRP A 218 -9.14 -9.87 -15.77
C TRP A 218 -10.18 -10.40 -14.78
N VAL A 219 -10.90 -11.47 -15.13
CA VAL A 219 -11.84 -12.14 -14.21
C VAL A 219 -11.11 -12.67 -12.98
N GLY A 220 -9.91 -13.23 -13.16
CA GLY A 220 -9.06 -13.66 -12.05
C GLY A 220 -8.71 -12.53 -11.08
N LYS A 221 -8.39 -11.33 -11.60
CA LYS A 221 -8.15 -10.13 -10.76
C LYS A 221 -9.39 -9.73 -9.96
N ILE A 222 -10.57 -9.71 -10.60
CA ILE A 222 -11.83 -9.38 -9.92
C ILE A 222 -12.15 -10.40 -8.83
N LEU A 223 -12.08 -11.70 -9.15
CA LEU A 223 -12.34 -12.76 -8.17
C LEU A 223 -11.35 -12.69 -7.00
N THR A 224 -10.08 -12.40 -7.25
CA THR A 224 -9.05 -12.24 -6.21
C THR A 224 -9.36 -11.03 -5.32
N ALA A 225 -9.77 -9.90 -5.90
CA ALA A 225 -10.17 -8.71 -5.16
C ALA A 225 -11.40 -8.96 -4.26
N VAL A 226 -12.45 -9.56 -4.83
CA VAL A 226 -13.68 -9.90 -4.08
C VAL A 226 -13.37 -10.90 -2.97
N TYR A 227 -12.55 -11.91 -3.26
CA TYR A 227 -12.10 -12.89 -2.27
C TYR A 227 -11.38 -12.18 -1.12
N GLY A 228 -10.40 -11.31 -1.40
CA GLY A 228 -9.65 -10.60 -0.38
C GLY A 228 -10.48 -9.70 0.51
N VAL A 229 -11.42 -8.95 -0.08
CA VAL A 229 -12.38 -8.13 0.69
C VAL A 229 -13.25 -9.01 1.60
N ALA A 230 -13.81 -10.08 1.04
CA ALA A 230 -14.68 -10.98 1.79
C ALA A 230 -13.93 -11.70 2.92
N THR A 231 -12.71 -12.18 2.70
CA THR A 231 -11.92 -12.86 3.73
C THR A 231 -11.51 -11.92 4.86
N LEU A 232 -11.19 -10.65 4.58
CA LEU A 232 -10.88 -9.66 5.62
C LEU A 232 -12.10 -9.37 6.51
N GLU A 233 -13.27 -9.19 5.91
CA GLU A 233 -14.52 -8.90 6.64
C GLU A 233 -14.95 -10.10 7.50
N ILE A 234 -14.84 -11.32 6.96
CA ILE A 234 -15.15 -12.53 7.71
C ILE A 234 -14.13 -12.71 8.84
N TYR A 235 -12.84 -12.43 8.61
CA TYR A 235 -11.81 -12.56 9.62
C TYR A 235 -12.07 -11.67 10.84
N GLU A 236 -12.40 -10.40 10.63
CA GLU A 236 -12.76 -9.49 11.72
C GLU A 236 -14.03 -9.97 12.44
N LYS A 237 -15.12 -10.22 11.71
CA LYS A 237 -16.41 -10.65 12.30
C LYS A 237 -16.26 -11.92 13.12
N THR A 238 -15.54 -12.91 12.61
CA THR A 238 -15.27 -14.16 13.32
C THR A 238 -14.57 -13.90 14.64
N ASN A 239 -13.52 -13.08 14.66
CA ASN A 239 -12.78 -12.77 15.90
C ASN A 239 -13.55 -11.85 16.86
N LEU A 240 -14.49 -11.05 16.34
CA LEU A 240 -15.44 -10.30 17.16
C LEU A 240 -16.47 -11.24 17.82
N TYR A 241 -17.09 -12.14 17.05
CA TYR A 241 -18.10 -13.08 17.56
C TYR A 241 -17.53 -14.15 18.50
N SER A 242 -16.26 -14.52 18.34
CA SER A 242 -15.59 -15.44 19.27
C SER A 242 -15.21 -14.78 20.60
N GLY A 243 -15.46 -13.48 20.77
CA GLY A 243 -15.12 -12.71 21.97
C GLY A 243 -13.62 -12.47 22.13
N VAL A 244 -12.83 -12.63 21.06
CA VAL A 244 -11.39 -12.34 21.09
C VAL A 244 -11.14 -10.84 21.04
N LEU A 245 -11.95 -10.08 20.29
CA LEU A 245 -11.90 -8.62 20.24
C LEU A 245 -12.79 -8.01 21.33
N ALA A 246 -12.33 -6.92 21.95
CA ALA A 246 -13.06 -6.23 23.02
C ALA A 246 -14.37 -5.57 22.56
N GLY A 247 -14.49 -5.26 21.26
CA GLY A 247 -15.66 -4.60 20.69
C GLY A 247 -15.50 -4.34 19.19
N PRO A 248 -16.49 -3.68 18.56
CA PRO A 248 -16.37 -3.22 17.18
C PRO A 248 -15.40 -2.04 17.06
N GLU A 249 -14.80 -1.85 15.89
CA GLU A 249 -13.83 -0.79 15.63
C GLU A 249 -14.46 0.44 14.97
N ASP A 250 -15.54 0.94 15.58
CA ASP A 250 -16.39 2.00 15.02
C ASP A 250 -15.89 3.43 15.35
N GLU A 251 -14.81 3.55 16.12
CA GLU A 251 -14.25 4.84 16.52
C GLU A 251 -13.54 5.53 15.35
N TRP A 252 -13.95 6.76 15.04
CA TRP A 252 -13.31 7.60 14.03
C TRP A 252 -12.04 8.26 14.55
N THR A 253 -10.90 7.67 14.20
CA THR A 253 -9.58 8.20 14.52
C THR A 253 -8.98 9.01 13.37
N PHE A 254 -7.88 9.69 13.64
CA PHE A 254 -7.13 10.43 12.63
C PHE A 254 -6.71 9.53 11.44
N GLY A 255 -6.24 8.31 11.70
CA GLY A 255 -5.82 7.38 10.65
C GLY A 255 -6.96 7.00 9.71
N GLN A 256 -8.17 6.79 10.25
CA GLN A 256 -9.36 6.52 9.44
C GLN A 256 -9.78 7.69 8.57
N VAL A 257 -9.80 8.91 9.12
CA VAL A 257 -10.13 10.11 8.35
C VAL A 257 -9.10 10.32 7.24
N PHE A 258 -7.82 10.14 7.56
CA PHE A 258 -6.74 10.24 6.57
C PHE A 258 -6.90 9.21 5.44
N ALA A 259 -7.26 7.96 5.76
CA ALA A 259 -7.53 6.93 4.77
C ALA A 259 -8.70 7.29 3.84
N MET A 260 -9.77 7.89 4.38
CA MET A 260 -10.88 8.38 3.56
C MET A 260 -10.47 9.53 2.63
N VAL A 261 -9.59 10.42 3.07
CA VAL A 261 -9.05 11.50 2.22
C VAL A 261 -8.17 10.93 1.09
N GLN A 262 -7.37 9.90 1.38
CA GLN A 262 -6.60 9.18 0.34
C GLN A 262 -7.53 8.51 -0.69
N LEU A 263 -8.65 7.95 -0.23
CA LEU A 263 -9.67 7.39 -1.12
C LEU A 263 -10.27 8.47 -2.03
N VAL A 264 -10.64 9.64 -1.51
CA VAL A 264 -11.17 10.75 -2.32
C VAL A 264 -10.18 11.17 -3.40
N THR A 265 -8.89 11.24 -3.08
CA THR A 265 -7.84 11.57 -4.06
C THR A 265 -7.77 10.53 -5.18
N THR A 266 -7.86 9.25 -4.81
CA THR A 266 -7.86 8.12 -5.74
C THR A 266 -9.08 8.14 -6.67
N LEU A 267 -10.26 8.44 -6.12
CA LEU A 267 -11.49 8.57 -6.90
C LEU A 267 -11.45 9.78 -7.84
N ASN A 268 -10.85 10.89 -7.41
CA ASN A 268 -10.70 12.07 -8.24
C ASN A 268 -9.88 11.78 -9.51
N GLU A 269 -8.74 11.08 -9.38
CA GLU A 269 -7.93 10.64 -10.53
C GLU A 269 -8.72 9.71 -11.47
N ALA A 270 -9.49 8.78 -10.90
CA ALA A 270 -10.34 7.89 -11.68
C ALA A 270 -11.40 8.67 -12.47
N ILE A 271 -12.10 9.61 -11.84
CA ILE A 271 -13.12 10.46 -12.48
C ILE A 271 -12.49 11.27 -13.62
N HIS A 272 -11.34 11.90 -13.41
CA HIS A 272 -10.63 12.64 -14.46
C HIS A 272 -10.24 11.75 -15.65
N CYS A 273 -9.81 10.52 -15.40
CA CYS A 273 -9.53 9.57 -16.46
C CYS A 273 -10.80 9.15 -17.21
N PHE A 274 -11.93 8.94 -16.53
CA PHE A 274 -13.19 8.63 -17.20
C PHE A 274 -13.72 9.80 -18.04
N MET A 275 -13.56 11.04 -17.58
CA MET A 275 -13.95 12.22 -18.35
C MET A 275 -13.05 12.45 -19.56
N SER A 276 -11.76 12.12 -19.48
CA SER A 276 -10.84 12.29 -20.62
C SER A 276 -11.04 11.25 -21.74
N ILE A 277 -11.85 10.22 -21.48
CA ILE A 277 -12.16 9.15 -22.41
C ILE A 277 -13.26 9.55 -23.43
N GLU A 278 -13.81 10.76 -23.35
CA GLU A 278 -14.91 11.21 -24.20
C GLU A 278 -14.62 10.97 -25.70
N PRO A 279 -15.53 10.27 -26.42
CA PRO A 279 -15.28 9.83 -27.78
C PRO A 279 -15.20 11.05 -28.70
N SER A 280 -14.02 11.27 -29.29
CA SER A 280 -13.78 12.24 -30.37
C SER A 280 -14.53 11.93 -31.68
N HIS A 281 -15.61 11.14 -31.60
CA HIS A 281 -16.30 10.52 -32.73
C HIS A 281 -17.49 11.33 -33.26
N LEU A 282 -17.65 12.58 -32.80
CA LEU A 282 -18.71 13.50 -33.25
C LEU A 282 -18.18 14.75 -33.97
N ALA A 283 -16.89 14.79 -34.33
CA ALA A 283 -16.26 16.00 -34.88
C ALA A 283 -15.82 15.90 -36.36
N ASP A 284 -16.21 14.85 -37.10
CA ASP A 284 -15.61 14.58 -38.43
C ASP A 284 -16.63 14.31 -39.56
N ASP A 285 -17.82 14.92 -39.52
CA ASP A 285 -18.85 14.67 -40.56
C ASP A 285 -19.57 15.94 -41.09
N SER A 286 -19.02 17.16 -40.95
CA SER A 286 -19.74 18.37 -41.43
C SER A 286 -19.05 19.27 -42.47
N ASP A 287 -17.80 19.04 -42.89
CA ASP A 287 -17.08 20.04 -43.70
C ASP A 287 -16.62 19.53 -45.08
N ASP A 288 -17.30 18.54 -45.64
CA ASP A 288 -17.28 18.25 -47.09
C ASP A 288 -18.46 18.96 -47.77
N GLU A 289 -18.45 20.29 -47.76
CA GLU A 289 -19.12 21.06 -48.82
C GLU A 289 -18.34 22.35 -49.13
N ASP A 290 -17.55 22.25 -50.20
CA ASP A 290 -17.32 23.30 -51.20
C ASP A 290 -16.44 24.51 -50.80
N ARG A 291 -15.15 24.47 -51.18
CA ARG A 291 -14.50 25.55 -51.98
C ARG A 291 -13.03 25.29 -52.31
N GLY A 292 -12.78 25.13 -53.61
CA GLY A 292 -11.88 26.02 -54.34
C GLY A 292 -10.37 25.87 -54.14
N SER A 293 -9.77 25.10 -55.05
CA SER A 293 -8.39 25.22 -55.55
C SER A 293 -7.76 26.61 -55.40
N VAL A 294 -6.77 26.75 -54.50
CA VAL A 294 -5.66 27.73 -54.66
C VAL A 294 -4.35 27.13 -54.14
N THR A 295 -3.44 26.89 -55.07
CA THR A 295 -2.02 26.64 -54.91
C THR A 295 -1.30 27.70 -54.08
N SER A 296 -0.44 27.29 -53.12
CA SER A 296 0.94 27.79 -52.94
C SER A 296 1.52 27.47 -51.56
N THR A 297 2.58 26.66 -51.56
CA THR A 297 3.87 26.89 -50.87
C THR A 297 3.87 27.61 -49.50
N HIS A 298 4.28 26.92 -48.42
CA HIS A 298 5.58 27.11 -47.74
C HIS A 298 5.60 26.35 -46.38
N GLY A 299 6.68 25.64 -46.11
CA GLY A 299 6.81 24.75 -44.95
C GLY A 299 6.92 25.48 -43.61
N ARG A 300 6.23 24.95 -42.60
CA ARG A 300 6.51 25.18 -41.18
C ARG A 300 6.09 23.97 -40.35
N ASN A 301 7.08 23.30 -39.77
CA ASN A 301 6.92 22.28 -38.76
C ASN A 301 6.27 22.88 -37.51
N SER A 302 5.05 22.45 -37.18
CA SER A 302 4.36 22.80 -35.93
C SER A 302 4.14 21.55 -35.09
N THR A 303 5.01 21.37 -34.09
CA THR A 303 4.87 20.43 -32.99
C THR A 303 3.89 20.98 -31.97
N ALA A 304 2.60 20.72 -32.16
CA ALA A 304 1.53 21.05 -31.21
C ALA A 304 0.93 19.75 -30.63
N SER A 305 1.66 19.09 -29.73
CA SER A 305 1.09 18.03 -28.89
C SER A 305 1.92 17.84 -27.61
N SER A 306 1.93 18.88 -26.75
CA SER A 306 2.58 18.82 -25.43
C SER A 306 2.04 19.91 -24.48
N ARG A 307 0.72 19.94 -24.26
CA ARG A 307 0.11 20.90 -23.31
C ARG A 307 -0.80 20.33 -22.24
N ILE A 308 -0.99 19.01 -22.14
CA ILE A 308 -1.97 18.45 -21.19
C ILE A 308 -1.37 17.98 -19.84
N ILE A 309 -0.04 17.85 -19.70
CA ILE A 309 0.56 17.46 -18.40
C ILE A 309 1.28 18.66 -17.77
N ARG A 310 0.51 19.65 -17.31
CA ARG A 310 1.02 20.78 -16.51
C ARG A 310 -0.03 21.36 -15.54
N LEU A 311 -0.83 20.49 -14.93
CA LEU A 311 -1.64 20.77 -13.75
C LEU A 311 -1.49 19.51 -12.89
N VAL A 312 -0.43 19.32 -12.13
CA VAL A 312 -0.32 19.72 -10.72
C VAL A 312 1.17 19.98 -10.42
N GLY A 313 1.61 21.21 -10.67
CA GLY A 313 2.89 21.69 -10.15
C GLY A 313 2.61 22.64 -9.02
N LEU A 314 2.81 22.21 -7.77
CA LEU A 314 2.91 23.09 -6.62
C LEU A 314 3.89 24.23 -6.99
N ARG A 315 3.33 25.42 -7.14
CA ARG A 315 4.03 26.66 -7.48
C ARG A 315 4.91 27.06 -6.29
N THR A 316 6.09 26.48 -6.19
CA THR A 316 7.16 27.02 -5.34
C THR A 316 7.64 28.32 -5.99
N GLY A 317 7.24 29.44 -5.41
CA GLY A 317 7.68 30.77 -5.81
C GLY A 317 9.21 30.87 -5.70
N ARG A 318 9.88 30.90 -6.84
CA ARG A 318 11.28 31.22 -6.97
C ARG A 318 11.40 32.74 -6.93
N ASN A 319 11.73 33.29 -5.77
CA ASN A 319 12.15 34.67 -5.65
C ASN A 319 13.62 34.77 -6.09
N ASP A 320 13.84 35.40 -7.24
CA ASP A 320 15.16 35.82 -7.70
C ASP A 320 15.56 37.11 -6.95
N HIS A 321 16.40 36.99 -5.93
CA HIS A 321 17.17 38.10 -5.38
C HIS A 321 18.66 37.79 -5.46
N GLY A 322 19.41 38.81 -5.90
CA GLY A 322 20.79 38.73 -6.37
C GLY A 322 21.85 38.48 -5.28
N PRO A 323 23.14 38.51 -5.67
CA PRO A 323 24.23 38.06 -4.83
C PRO A 323 24.56 39.09 -3.74
N ALA A 324 24.33 38.72 -2.48
CA ALA A 324 24.86 39.43 -1.32
C ALA A 324 26.25 38.89 -0.96
N GLN A 325 27.18 39.80 -0.74
CA GLN A 325 28.54 39.57 -0.27
C GLN A 325 28.55 38.76 1.03
N ALA A 326 29.48 37.80 1.11
CA ALA A 326 29.79 37.07 2.32
C ALA A 326 30.75 37.91 3.19
N GLU A 327 30.25 38.52 4.27
CA GLU A 327 31.06 38.84 5.44
C GLU A 327 31.01 37.65 6.39
N GLY A 328 32.20 37.15 6.74
CA GLY A 328 32.37 36.06 7.69
C GLY A 328 32.31 36.59 9.11
N GLU A 329 31.30 36.15 9.86
CA GLU A 329 31.25 36.31 11.31
C GLU A 329 31.30 34.91 11.95
N ALA A 330 32.40 34.66 12.67
CA ALA A 330 32.64 33.40 13.35
C ALA A 330 31.75 33.31 14.61
N ILE A 331 30.77 32.41 14.59
CA ILE A 331 29.92 32.13 15.75
C ILE A 331 30.62 31.10 16.63
N ASN A 332 30.96 31.54 17.84
CA ASN A 332 31.53 30.77 18.92
C ASN A 332 30.51 29.75 19.46
N LEU A 333 30.90 28.47 19.50
CA LEU A 333 30.03 27.33 19.76
C LEU A 333 30.29 26.79 21.18
N ASP A 334 30.10 27.66 22.16
CA ASP A 334 30.02 27.29 23.57
C ASP A 334 28.75 27.89 24.17
N THR A 335 27.99 27.07 24.92
CA THR A 335 26.73 27.37 25.64
C THR A 335 25.44 26.91 24.98
N ILE A 336 25.24 25.58 24.88
CA ILE A 336 23.89 24.99 25.06
C ILE A 336 23.99 23.83 26.05
N ARG A 337 23.88 24.17 27.34
CA ARG A 337 23.63 23.22 28.43
C ARG A 337 22.17 22.76 28.30
N ARG A 338 21.94 21.49 27.96
CA ARG A 338 20.60 20.89 28.05
C ARG A 338 20.23 20.68 29.52
N PRO A 339 19.04 21.12 29.98
CA PRO A 339 18.53 20.72 31.29
C PRO A 339 18.06 19.27 31.25
N THR A 340 18.50 18.50 32.22
CA THR A 340 18.06 17.14 32.53
C THR A 340 16.58 17.18 32.96
N PRO A 341 15.68 16.37 32.38
CA PRO A 341 14.32 16.28 32.89
C PRO A 341 14.31 15.47 34.20
N THR A 342 14.01 16.16 35.30
CA THR A 342 13.70 15.55 36.60
C THR A 342 12.31 14.92 36.51
N VAL A 343 12.25 13.58 36.51
CA VAL A 343 11.00 12.84 36.63
C VAL A 343 10.55 12.89 38.09
N GLN A 344 9.51 13.68 38.40
CA GLN A 344 8.78 13.58 39.66
C GLN A 344 7.74 12.46 39.56
N PRO A 345 7.62 11.56 40.57
CA PRO A 345 6.55 10.58 40.62
C PRO A 345 5.25 11.24 41.04
N LEU A 346 4.27 11.26 40.14
CA LEU A 346 2.90 11.72 40.40
C LEU A 346 2.16 10.61 41.17
N LEU A 347 2.17 10.75 42.50
CA LEU A 347 1.31 10.02 43.42
C LEU A 347 -0.10 10.66 43.36
N HIS A 348 -1.06 10.00 42.72
CA HIS A 348 -2.49 10.28 42.95
C HIS A 348 -3.26 8.97 42.90
N ARG A 349 -3.59 8.40 44.08
CA ARG A 349 -4.74 8.68 44.94
C ARG A 349 -5.95 7.83 44.54
N GLN A 350 -5.90 6.63 45.09
CA GLN A 350 -7.00 5.72 45.38
C GLN A 350 -8.24 6.50 45.86
N THR A 351 -9.34 6.38 45.12
CA THR A 351 -10.68 6.66 45.63
C THR A 351 -11.53 5.41 45.47
N GLN A 352 -11.92 4.87 46.62
CA GLN A 352 -12.95 3.87 46.79
C GLN A 352 -14.34 4.51 46.55
N GLY A 353 -15.28 3.75 45.99
CA GLY A 353 -16.71 4.06 45.97
C GLY A 353 -17.47 3.04 45.12
N ALA A 354 -18.04 2.00 45.76
CA ALA A 354 -19.49 1.80 45.94
C ALA A 354 -20.21 1.30 44.66
N MET A 355 -20.56 0.02 44.53
CA MET A 355 -21.75 -0.66 45.10
C MET A 355 -23.09 -0.12 44.55
N MET A 356 -23.65 -0.84 43.57
CA MET A 356 -25.10 -0.95 43.28
C MET A 356 -25.23 -2.09 42.23
N ILE A 357 -25.60 -3.33 42.59
CA ILE A 357 -26.98 -3.85 42.73
C ILE A 357 -27.94 -3.20 41.70
N VAL A 358 -28.12 -3.84 40.55
CA VAL A 358 -29.39 -4.50 40.12
C VAL A 358 -29.01 -5.69 39.26
#